data_AF-A0A1S9AKI7-F1
#
_entry.id   AF-A0A1S9AKI7-F1
#
_cell.length_a   1.000
_cell.length_b   1.000
_cell.length_c   1.000
_cell.angle_alpha   90.00
_cell.angle_beta   90.00
_cell.angle_gamma   90.00
#
_symmetry.space_group_name_H-M   'P 1'
#
loop_
_entity.id
_entity.type
_entity.pdbx_description
1 polymer ?
#
loop_
_entity_poly.entity_id
_entity_poly.type
_entity_poly.pdbx_seq_one_letter_code
_entity_poly.pdbx_strand_id
1 'polypeptide(L)'
;MAQVALITVHGMGETLPNYADGLMAAVRARLGTVADQASMYSVYYQKILQDNQYMVWDRVKSGSEVRYDDLRKFVLFGFGDAAGLENRKEIPGSVYELAQGEIARTLMSAHAVRPSMPVVFLAQSLGCQVLSSYLYDAQKAAAGKPVGAGIWRNIDAWAQATYNRTLTASEKSFLGGGSCAGLVTTGCNIPIFVAAHKEMHIIPIAPPTPLFKWINFYDPDDALGWPLQPLSPGYRALVEDRAINANDGVLSMVLRSWNPLAHNEYWGDRTVLDAVAAMLRRLAA
;
A
#
# COMPACT_ATOMS: atom_id res chain seq x y z
N MET A 1 25.51 1.05 -8.97
CA MET A 1 24.31 1.86 -9.29
C MET A 1 23.08 1.03 -8.95
N ALA A 2 22.05 1.66 -8.37
CA ALA A 2 20.81 0.98 -8.03
C ALA A 2 20.14 0.42 -9.29
N GLN A 3 19.73 -0.84 -9.22
CA GLN A 3 19.12 -1.58 -10.31
C GLN A 3 17.61 -1.72 -10.13
N VAL A 4 17.13 -1.84 -8.89
CA VAL A 4 15.73 -2.11 -8.53
C VAL A 4 15.29 -1.22 -7.35
N ALA A 5 14.01 -0.86 -7.31
CA ALA A 5 13.41 -0.17 -6.17
C ALA A 5 12.49 -1.09 -5.36
N LEU A 6 12.59 -1.04 -4.04
CA LEU A 6 11.56 -1.48 -3.11
C LEU A 6 10.81 -0.25 -2.61
N ILE A 7 9.49 -0.20 -2.76
CA ILE A 7 8.66 0.89 -2.24
C ILE A 7 7.61 0.31 -1.31
N THR A 8 7.61 0.75 -0.05
CA THR A 8 6.63 0.29 0.94
C THR A 8 5.44 1.23 1.04
N VAL A 9 4.25 0.69 1.30
CA VAL A 9 3.04 1.46 1.58
C VAL A 9 2.41 0.92 2.86
N HIS A 10 2.31 1.77 3.89
CA HIS A 10 1.79 1.37 5.19
C HIS A 10 0.26 1.16 5.19
N GLY A 11 -0.22 0.51 6.24
CA GLY A 11 -1.64 0.30 6.50
C GLY A 11 -2.33 1.46 7.20
N MET A 12 -3.46 1.17 7.83
CA MET A 12 -4.23 2.14 8.63
C MET A 12 -3.75 2.18 10.09
N GLY A 13 -4.13 3.24 10.80
CA GLY A 13 -3.86 3.40 12.22
C GLY A 13 -2.63 4.27 12.52
N GLU A 14 -2.15 4.18 13.75
CA GLU A 14 -1.06 5.03 14.26
C GLU A 14 0.30 4.59 13.69
N THR A 15 0.62 5.05 12.49
CA THR A 15 1.87 4.73 11.78
C THR A 15 2.91 5.84 11.96
N LEU A 16 4.11 5.49 12.39
CA LEU A 16 5.25 6.41 12.49
C LEU A 16 5.95 6.61 11.12
N PRO A 17 6.59 7.75 10.86
CA PRO A 17 7.30 7.99 9.59
C PRO A 17 8.36 6.94 9.24
N ASN A 18 8.98 6.31 10.24
CA ASN A 18 10.02 5.30 10.11
C ASN A 18 9.50 3.86 10.15
N TYR A 19 8.21 3.63 9.89
CA TYR A 19 7.55 2.32 10.00
C TYR A 19 8.25 1.19 9.21
N ALA A 20 8.96 1.52 8.13
CA ALA A 20 9.58 0.55 7.25
C ALA A 20 11.04 0.21 7.60
N ASP A 21 11.67 0.90 8.57
CA ASP A 21 13.11 0.78 8.82
C ASP A 21 13.54 -0.66 9.17
N GLY A 22 12.77 -1.33 10.04
CA GLY A 22 13.04 -2.71 10.45
C GLY A 22 12.92 -3.70 9.28
N LEU A 23 11.86 -3.56 8.47
CA LEU A 23 11.68 -4.33 7.24
C LEU A 23 12.85 -4.10 6.28
N MET A 24 13.19 -2.84 6.00
CA MET A 24 14.26 -2.50 5.06
C MET A 24 15.61 -3.06 5.53
N ALA A 25 15.91 -3.01 6.83
CA ALA A 25 17.09 -3.65 7.41
C ALA A 25 17.08 -5.18 7.20
N ALA A 26 15.94 -5.83 7.45
CA ALA A 26 15.78 -7.27 7.28
C ALA A 26 15.88 -7.73 5.81
N VAL A 27 15.37 -6.93 4.86
CA VAL A 27 15.51 -7.18 3.42
C VAL A 27 16.96 -6.96 2.98
N ARG A 28 17.63 -5.88 3.41
CA ARG A 28 19.05 -5.64 3.11
C ARG A 28 19.93 -6.78 3.58
N ALA A 29 19.72 -7.25 4.82
CA ALA A 29 20.46 -8.38 5.38
C ALA A 29 20.30 -9.64 4.52
N ARG A 30 19.09 -9.90 4.00
CA ARG A 30 18.84 -11.01 3.08
C ARG A 30 19.52 -10.81 1.73
N LEU A 31 19.46 -9.61 1.15
CA LEU A 31 20.08 -9.33 -0.15
C LEU A 31 21.60 -9.54 -0.13
N GLY A 32 22.27 -9.33 1.01
CA GLY A 32 23.70 -9.57 1.16
C GLY A 32 24.50 -8.71 0.18
N THR A 33 25.34 -9.33 -0.64
CA THR A 33 26.24 -8.64 -1.57
C THR A 33 25.54 -7.81 -2.65
N VAL A 34 24.25 -8.05 -2.91
CA VAL A 34 23.48 -7.26 -3.90
C VAL A 34 22.60 -6.18 -3.25
N ALA A 35 22.74 -5.93 -1.94
CA ALA A 35 21.94 -4.92 -1.24
C ALA A 35 22.09 -3.51 -1.85
N ASP A 36 23.29 -3.14 -2.29
CA ASP A 36 23.57 -1.83 -2.92
C ASP A 36 22.93 -1.66 -4.31
N GLN A 37 22.35 -2.72 -4.86
CA GLN A 37 21.58 -2.68 -6.10
C GLN A 37 20.09 -2.37 -5.85
N ALA A 38 19.64 -2.36 -4.59
CA ALA A 38 18.26 -2.06 -4.23
C ALA A 38 18.14 -0.70 -3.54
N SER A 39 17.45 0.25 -4.16
CA SER A 39 17.01 1.48 -3.48
C SER A 39 15.70 1.20 -2.75
N MET A 40 15.56 1.65 -1.51
CA MET A 40 14.38 1.38 -0.68
C MET A 40 13.73 2.69 -0.26
N TYR A 41 12.42 2.79 -0.44
CA TYR A 41 11.62 3.98 -0.16
C TYR A 41 10.36 3.61 0.62
N SER A 42 9.81 4.56 1.37
CA SER A 42 8.54 4.42 2.09
C SER A 42 7.58 5.54 1.68
N VAL A 43 6.37 5.16 1.29
CA VAL A 43 5.25 6.11 1.16
C VAL A 43 4.72 6.36 2.56
N TYR A 44 4.61 7.62 2.97
CA TYR A 44 4.06 8.01 4.26
C TYR A 44 2.95 9.04 4.08
N TYR A 45 1.70 8.59 4.22
CA TYR A 45 0.51 9.44 4.07
C TYR A 45 -0.25 9.63 5.40
N GLN A 46 0.15 8.96 6.49
CA GLN A 46 -0.59 8.99 7.75
C GLN A 46 -0.78 10.41 8.31
N LYS A 47 0.21 11.29 8.12
CA LYS A 47 0.16 12.69 8.57
C LYS A 47 -1.05 13.47 8.05
N ILE A 48 -1.64 13.06 6.91
CA ILE A 48 -2.82 13.73 6.33
C ILE A 48 -4.02 13.64 7.28
N LEU A 49 -4.16 12.54 8.02
CA LEU A 49 -5.33 12.19 8.81
C LEU A 49 -5.06 12.26 10.32
N GLN A 50 -3.82 11.97 10.72
CA GLN A 50 -3.46 11.66 12.10
C GLN A 50 -3.74 12.80 13.10
N ASP A 51 -3.43 14.06 12.73
CA ASP A 51 -3.67 15.21 13.62
C ASP A 51 -5.16 15.37 13.96
N ASN A 52 -6.03 15.17 12.95
CA ASN A 52 -7.48 15.22 13.15
C ASN A 52 -7.98 14.05 13.98
N GLN A 53 -7.39 12.86 13.84
CA GLN A 53 -7.76 11.67 14.63
C GLN A 53 -7.43 11.87 16.12
N TYR A 54 -6.25 12.40 16.44
CA TYR A 54 -5.93 12.75 17.83
C TYR A 54 -6.87 13.82 18.37
N MET A 55 -7.13 14.88 17.60
CA MET A 55 -8.06 15.92 18.01
C MET A 55 -9.46 15.34 18.35
N VAL A 56 -9.98 14.41 17.54
CA VAL A 56 -11.26 13.75 17.81
C VAL A 56 -11.15 12.84 19.04
N TRP A 57 -10.08 12.06 19.15
CA TRP A 57 -9.83 11.16 20.27
C TRP A 57 -9.79 11.92 21.61
N ASP A 58 -9.02 13.01 21.68
CA ASP A 58 -8.85 13.82 22.88
C ASP A 58 -10.16 14.49 23.29
N ARG A 59 -10.98 14.95 22.32
CA ARG A 59 -12.32 15.49 22.60
C ARG A 59 -13.27 14.44 23.17
N VAL A 60 -13.26 13.21 22.62
CA VAL A 60 -14.10 12.12 23.12
C VAL A 60 -13.67 11.72 24.53
N LYS A 61 -12.36 11.58 24.78
CA LYS A 61 -11.81 11.20 26.08
C LYS A 61 -11.99 12.25 27.16
N SER A 62 -11.93 13.54 26.81
CA SER A 62 -12.14 14.63 27.77
C SER A 62 -13.62 14.89 28.05
N GLY A 63 -14.50 14.64 27.08
CA GLY A 63 -15.93 14.91 27.20
C GLY A 63 -16.78 13.72 27.69
N SER A 64 -16.25 12.50 27.75
CA SER A 64 -17.00 11.30 28.13
C SER A 64 -16.09 10.19 28.65
N GLU A 65 -16.62 9.33 29.52
CA GLU A 65 -15.96 8.07 29.86
C GLU A 65 -16.27 7.01 28.80
N VAL A 66 -15.23 6.46 28.17
CA VAL A 66 -15.32 5.37 27.21
C VAL A 66 -14.49 4.19 27.69
N ARG A 67 -14.95 2.97 27.42
CA ARG A 67 -14.24 1.72 27.73
C ARG A 67 -13.62 1.11 26.48
N TYR A 68 -12.60 0.27 26.69
CA TYR A 68 -11.82 -0.39 25.64
C TYR A 68 -11.04 0.62 24.78
N ASP A 69 -10.25 1.47 25.45
CA ASP A 69 -9.55 2.59 24.80
C ASP A 69 -8.73 2.15 23.59
N ASP A 70 -7.92 1.10 23.72
CA ASP A 70 -7.06 0.61 22.64
C ASP A 70 -7.87 0.13 21.42
N LEU A 71 -8.94 -0.64 21.66
CA LEU A 71 -9.83 -1.11 20.60
C LEU A 71 -10.55 0.06 19.93
N ARG A 72 -11.03 1.04 20.71
CA ARG A 72 -11.70 2.22 20.17
C ARG A 72 -10.75 3.11 19.38
N LYS A 73 -9.52 3.29 19.87
CA LYS A 73 -8.48 4.03 19.16
C LYS A 73 -8.12 3.33 17.86
N PHE A 74 -7.95 2.01 17.88
CA PHE A 74 -7.75 1.20 16.68
C PHE A 74 -8.88 1.38 15.66
N VAL A 75 -10.14 1.26 16.09
CA VAL A 75 -11.30 1.45 15.23
C VAL A 75 -11.37 2.88 14.69
N LEU A 76 -11.21 3.89 15.55
CA LEU A 76 -11.31 5.29 15.18
C LEU A 76 -10.22 5.70 14.18
N PHE A 77 -8.98 5.28 14.42
CA PHE A 77 -7.85 5.63 13.57
C PHE A 77 -7.89 4.77 12.30
N GLY A 78 -8.08 3.45 12.45
CA GLY A 78 -8.12 2.52 11.34
C GLY A 78 -9.28 2.76 10.36
N PHE A 79 -10.53 2.68 10.83
CA PHE A 79 -11.68 2.96 9.97
C PHE A 79 -11.85 4.43 9.66
N GLY A 80 -11.34 5.33 10.51
CA GLY A 80 -11.24 6.76 10.19
C GLY A 80 -10.37 7.00 8.96
N ASP A 81 -9.24 6.28 8.80
CA ASP A 81 -8.41 6.36 7.60
C ASP A 81 -9.18 5.91 6.35
N ALA A 82 -9.79 4.72 6.41
CA ALA A 82 -10.55 4.15 5.31
C ALA A 82 -11.73 5.05 4.90
N ALA A 83 -12.50 5.53 5.87
CA ALA A 83 -13.62 6.44 5.64
C ALA A 83 -13.13 7.78 5.07
N GLY A 84 -12.03 8.33 5.60
CA GLY A 84 -11.44 9.59 5.11
C GLY A 84 -10.97 9.51 3.66
N LEU A 85 -10.36 8.39 3.27
CA LEU A 85 -9.91 8.15 1.88
C LEU A 85 -11.08 8.03 0.90
N GLU A 86 -12.16 7.35 1.27
CA GLU A 86 -13.29 7.12 0.35
C GLU A 86 -14.31 8.27 0.36
N ASN A 87 -14.42 9.00 1.48
CA ASN A 87 -15.37 10.09 1.61
C ASN A 87 -14.95 11.30 0.76
N ARG A 88 -15.85 11.73 -0.13
CA ARG A 88 -15.69 12.93 -0.97
C ARG A 88 -14.39 12.95 -1.78
N LYS A 89 -13.88 11.78 -2.18
CA LYS A 89 -12.60 11.65 -2.90
C LYS A 89 -12.51 12.47 -4.20
N GLU A 90 -13.64 12.82 -4.79
CA GLU A 90 -13.77 13.64 -5.99
C GLU A 90 -13.42 15.14 -5.81
N ILE A 91 -13.41 15.66 -4.58
CA ILE A 91 -13.10 17.08 -4.35
C ILE A 91 -11.59 17.33 -4.49
N PRO A 92 -11.18 18.49 -5.05
CA PRO A 92 -9.76 18.89 -5.06
C PRO A 92 -9.18 18.92 -3.64
N GLY A 93 -7.99 18.35 -3.46
CA GLY A 93 -7.33 18.31 -2.15
C GLY A 93 -7.96 17.31 -1.16
N SER A 94 -8.74 16.35 -1.66
CA SER A 94 -9.24 15.24 -0.84
C SER A 94 -8.09 14.42 -0.24
N VAL A 95 -8.38 13.69 0.84
CA VAL A 95 -7.42 12.76 1.45
C VAL A 95 -6.91 11.75 0.41
N TYR A 96 -7.79 11.28 -0.48
CA TYR A 96 -7.43 10.42 -1.59
C TYR A 96 -6.40 11.07 -2.53
N GLU A 97 -6.64 12.31 -2.96
CA GLU A 97 -5.70 13.05 -3.83
C GLU A 97 -4.35 13.28 -3.16
N LEU A 98 -4.36 13.67 -1.88
CA LEU A 98 -3.14 13.91 -1.11
C LEU A 98 -2.33 12.62 -0.91
N ALA A 99 -2.98 11.50 -0.57
CA ALA A 99 -2.32 10.20 -0.40
C ALA A 99 -1.73 9.68 -1.74
N GLN A 100 -2.47 9.82 -2.84
CA GLN A 100 -1.92 9.53 -4.18
C GLN A 100 -0.72 10.42 -4.51
N GLY A 101 -0.74 11.69 -4.07
CA GLY A 101 0.39 12.61 -4.18
C GLY A 101 1.66 12.10 -3.49
N GLU A 102 1.56 11.51 -2.29
CA GLU A 102 2.71 10.94 -1.60
C GLU A 102 3.30 9.72 -2.32
N ILE A 103 2.45 8.87 -2.92
CA ILE A 103 2.91 7.77 -3.78
C ILE A 103 3.68 8.34 -4.97
N ALA A 104 3.13 9.37 -5.64
CA ALA A 104 3.76 9.98 -6.81
C ALA A 104 5.10 10.67 -6.49
N ARG A 105 5.23 11.34 -5.34
CA ARG A 105 6.52 11.93 -4.90
C ARG A 105 7.57 10.86 -4.61
N THR A 106 7.15 9.74 -4.01
CA THR A 106 8.04 8.61 -3.74
C THR A 106 8.53 7.97 -5.04
N LEU A 107 7.63 7.75 -6.00
CA LEU A 107 7.98 7.26 -7.33
C LEU A 107 8.86 8.24 -8.12
N MET A 108 8.63 9.56 -7.99
CA MET A 108 9.49 10.57 -8.60
C MET A 108 10.92 10.49 -8.05
N SER A 109 11.07 10.26 -6.74
CA SER A 109 12.39 10.08 -6.11
C SER A 109 13.12 8.85 -6.65
N ALA A 110 12.40 7.73 -6.85
CA ALA A 110 12.96 6.54 -7.49
C ALA A 110 13.31 6.77 -8.97
N HIS A 111 12.44 7.45 -9.72
CA HIS A 111 12.67 7.80 -11.14
C HIS A 111 13.94 8.63 -11.32
N ALA A 112 14.16 9.62 -10.44
CA ALA A 112 15.34 10.47 -10.45
C ALA A 112 16.66 9.70 -10.30
N VAL A 113 16.65 8.56 -9.61
CA VAL A 113 17.82 7.66 -9.50
C VAL A 113 18.01 6.87 -10.80
N ARG A 114 16.94 6.28 -11.33
CA ARG A 114 16.96 5.56 -12.60
C ARG A 114 15.55 5.48 -13.23
N PRO A 115 15.31 6.15 -14.38
CA PRO A 115 13.99 6.21 -15.03
C PRO A 115 13.38 4.88 -15.47
N SER A 116 14.18 3.82 -15.61
CA SER A 116 13.74 2.51 -16.10
C SER A 116 13.90 1.39 -15.06
N MET A 117 14.22 1.73 -13.81
CA MET A 117 14.44 0.74 -12.76
C MET A 117 13.12 0.02 -12.46
N PRO A 118 13.11 -1.33 -12.40
CA PRO A 118 11.95 -2.07 -11.94
C PRO A 118 11.58 -1.69 -10.51
N VAL A 119 10.27 -1.60 -10.25
CA VAL A 119 9.72 -1.30 -8.92
C VAL A 119 9.04 -2.55 -8.38
N VAL A 120 9.38 -2.91 -7.14
CA VAL A 120 8.64 -3.86 -6.31
C VAL A 120 7.95 -3.07 -5.21
N PHE A 121 6.63 -3.16 -5.16
CA PHE A 121 5.86 -2.61 -4.04
C PHE A 121 5.65 -3.66 -2.96
N LEU A 122 5.68 -3.23 -1.69
CA LEU A 122 5.17 -3.99 -0.55
C LEU A 122 4.12 -3.14 0.17
N ALA A 123 2.87 -3.55 0.11
CA ALA A 123 1.75 -2.83 0.72
C ALA A 123 1.12 -3.66 1.85
N GLN A 124 0.80 -2.99 2.96
CA GLN A 124 0.15 -3.60 4.12
C GLN A 124 -1.29 -3.11 4.23
N SER A 125 -2.24 -4.00 4.51
CA SER A 125 -3.60 -3.61 4.95
C SER A 125 -4.25 -2.57 4.02
N LEU A 126 -4.69 -1.43 4.56
CA LEU A 126 -5.25 -0.29 3.81
C LEU A 126 -4.34 0.21 2.70
N GLY A 127 -3.02 0.14 2.88
CA GLY A 127 -2.04 0.48 1.85
C GLY A 127 -2.23 -0.33 0.58
N CYS A 128 -2.73 -1.56 0.67
CA CYS A 128 -3.07 -2.39 -0.49
C CYS A 128 -4.20 -1.77 -1.31
N GLN A 129 -5.28 -1.33 -0.66
CA GLN A 129 -6.40 -0.65 -1.31
C GLN A 129 -5.96 0.69 -1.92
N VAL A 130 -5.17 1.48 -1.16
CA VAL A 130 -4.67 2.78 -1.61
C VAL A 130 -3.79 2.64 -2.85
N LEU A 131 -2.81 1.72 -2.82
CA LEU A 131 -1.92 1.48 -3.94
C LEU A 131 -2.63 0.86 -5.15
N SER A 132 -3.52 -0.12 -4.92
CA SER A 132 -4.32 -0.73 -5.99
C SER A 132 -5.17 0.31 -6.70
N SER A 133 -5.84 1.18 -5.95
CA SER A 133 -6.67 2.27 -6.50
C SER A 133 -5.84 3.32 -7.24
N TYR A 134 -4.66 3.68 -6.72
CA TYR A 134 -3.70 4.54 -7.42
C TYR A 134 -3.30 3.98 -8.79
N LEU A 135 -2.89 2.71 -8.84
CA LEU A 135 -2.49 2.05 -10.08
C LEU A 135 -3.66 1.88 -11.05
N TYR A 136 -4.86 1.57 -10.54
CA TYR A 136 -6.07 1.47 -11.34
C TYR A 136 -6.43 2.79 -12.02
N ASP A 137 -6.39 3.90 -11.27
CA ASP A 137 -6.65 5.24 -11.80
C ASP A 137 -5.59 5.66 -12.82
N ALA A 138 -4.31 5.34 -12.56
CA ALA A 138 -3.23 5.58 -13.50
C ALA A 138 -3.44 4.84 -14.84
N GLN A 139 -3.82 3.57 -14.77
CA GLN A 139 -4.09 2.74 -15.96
C GLN A 139 -5.29 3.26 -16.75
N LYS A 140 -6.34 3.73 -16.06
CA LYS A 140 -7.48 4.38 -16.71
C LYS A 140 -7.05 5.66 -17.44
N ALA A 141 -6.28 6.52 -16.78
CA ALA A 141 -5.76 7.75 -17.39
C ALA A 141 -4.88 7.43 -18.62
N ALA A 142 -3.98 6.45 -18.51
CA ALA A 142 -3.14 6.01 -19.62
C ALA A 142 -3.95 5.45 -20.81
N ALA A 143 -5.09 4.83 -20.54
CA ALA A 143 -6.03 4.35 -21.57
C ALA A 143 -6.95 5.45 -22.14
N GLY A 144 -6.74 6.73 -21.79
CA GLY A 144 -7.58 7.85 -22.21
C GLY A 144 -9.00 7.81 -21.63
N LYS A 145 -9.23 7.04 -20.56
CA LYS A 145 -10.53 6.93 -19.89
C LYS A 145 -10.64 7.99 -18.79
N PRO A 146 -11.86 8.51 -18.53
CA PRO A 146 -12.06 9.47 -17.45
C PRO A 146 -11.76 8.85 -16.08
N VAL A 147 -10.99 9.59 -15.28
CA VAL A 147 -10.70 9.30 -13.87
C VAL A 147 -11.48 10.28 -13.00
N GLY A 148 -12.23 9.75 -12.03
CA GLY A 148 -13.18 10.55 -11.24
C GLY A 148 -12.56 11.30 -10.06
N ALA A 149 -11.40 10.85 -9.56
CA ALA A 149 -10.81 11.34 -8.32
C ALA A 149 -9.27 11.26 -8.37
N GLY A 150 -8.62 11.96 -7.43
CA GLY A 150 -7.18 11.88 -7.24
C GLY A 150 -6.35 12.58 -8.32
N ILE A 151 -5.03 12.39 -8.24
CA ILE A 151 -4.05 13.10 -9.08
C ILE A 151 -4.19 12.73 -10.56
N TRP A 152 -4.64 11.51 -10.84
CA TRP A 152 -4.78 10.97 -12.20
C TRP A 152 -5.98 11.54 -12.96
N ARG A 153 -6.88 12.28 -12.29
CA ARG A 153 -7.88 13.11 -12.98
C ARG A 153 -7.23 14.14 -13.90
N ASN A 154 -6.13 14.74 -13.47
CA ASN A 154 -5.32 15.65 -14.27
C ASN A 154 -3.88 15.69 -13.73
N ILE A 155 -3.07 14.73 -14.16
CA ILE A 155 -1.70 14.57 -13.68
C ILE A 155 -0.81 15.79 -14.02
N ASP A 156 -1.09 16.48 -15.12
CA ASP A 156 -0.35 17.67 -15.52
C ASP A 156 -0.66 18.87 -14.62
N ALA A 157 -1.94 19.06 -14.23
CA ALA A 157 -2.31 20.10 -13.27
C ALA A 157 -1.71 19.81 -11.88
N TRP A 158 -1.74 18.55 -11.43
CA TRP A 158 -1.08 18.16 -10.18
C TRP A 158 0.43 18.41 -10.22
N ALA A 159 1.08 18.08 -11.33
CA ALA A 159 2.52 18.31 -11.51
C ALA A 159 2.87 19.81 -11.57
N GLN A 160 2.04 20.62 -12.23
CA GLN A 160 2.23 22.07 -12.24
C GLN A 160 2.11 22.66 -10.83
N ALA A 161 1.13 22.21 -10.03
CA ALA A 161 0.96 22.67 -8.66
C ALA A 161 2.08 22.18 -7.72
N THR A 162 2.61 20.98 -7.95
CA THR A 162 3.58 20.35 -7.05
C THR A 162 5.04 20.70 -7.39
N TYR A 163 5.36 20.78 -8.68
CA TYR A 163 6.74 20.92 -9.19
C TYR A 163 6.94 22.17 -10.05
N ASN A 164 5.89 22.98 -10.28
CA ASN A 164 5.92 24.15 -11.16
C ASN A 164 6.39 23.83 -12.60
N ARG A 165 6.09 22.62 -13.09
CA ARG A 165 6.38 22.18 -14.46
C ARG A 165 5.47 21.02 -14.87
N THR A 166 5.46 20.73 -16.16
CA THR A 166 4.86 19.51 -16.70
C THR A 166 5.79 18.30 -16.53
N LEU A 167 5.18 17.12 -16.52
CA LEU A 167 5.91 15.85 -16.51
C LEU A 167 6.29 15.42 -17.93
N THR A 168 7.49 14.86 -18.07
CA THR A 168 7.91 14.15 -19.27
C THR A 168 7.10 12.86 -19.45
N ALA A 169 7.09 12.31 -20.68
CA ALA A 169 6.43 11.03 -20.94
C ALA A 169 7.02 9.88 -20.10
N SER A 170 8.33 9.89 -19.87
CA SER A 170 9.02 8.91 -19.01
C SER A 170 8.53 9.00 -17.56
N GLU A 171 8.42 10.21 -17.01
CA GLU A 171 7.92 10.41 -15.65
C GLU A 171 6.46 9.96 -15.54
N LYS A 172 5.58 10.35 -16.47
CA LYS A 172 4.17 9.92 -16.46
C LYS A 172 4.04 8.39 -16.48
N SER A 173 4.83 7.72 -17.33
CA SER A 173 4.86 6.26 -17.40
C SER A 173 5.33 5.63 -16.08
N PHE A 174 6.43 6.13 -15.51
CA PHE A 174 6.97 5.60 -14.26
C PHE A 174 6.05 5.83 -13.07
N LEU A 175 5.52 7.04 -12.91
CA LEU A 175 4.52 7.36 -11.89
C LEU A 175 3.28 6.48 -12.05
N GLY A 176 2.86 6.19 -13.29
CA GLY A 176 1.72 5.32 -13.56
C GLY A 176 1.95 3.83 -13.32
N GLY A 177 3.11 3.45 -12.78
CA GLY A 177 3.46 2.06 -12.52
C GLY A 177 4.03 1.31 -13.73
N GLY A 178 4.43 2.00 -14.80
CA GLY A 178 4.97 1.39 -16.03
C GLY A 178 6.28 0.60 -15.84
N SER A 179 6.91 0.72 -14.67
CA SER A 179 8.08 -0.08 -14.25
C SER A 179 7.77 -1.06 -13.11
N CYS A 180 6.50 -1.17 -12.69
CA CYS A 180 6.09 -2.07 -11.62
C CYS A 180 6.21 -3.53 -12.07
N ALA A 181 7.18 -4.24 -11.50
CA ALA A 181 7.49 -5.63 -11.80
C ALA A 181 7.07 -6.59 -10.67
N GLY A 182 6.76 -6.06 -9.48
CA GLY A 182 6.28 -6.86 -8.35
C GLY A 182 5.34 -6.07 -7.46
N LEU A 183 4.30 -6.74 -6.97
CA LEU A 183 3.43 -6.27 -5.90
C LEU A 183 3.31 -7.37 -4.86
N VAL A 184 3.80 -7.10 -3.66
CA VAL A 184 3.57 -7.94 -2.49
C VAL A 184 2.54 -7.23 -1.62
N THR A 185 1.45 -7.92 -1.31
CA THR A 185 0.46 -7.43 -0.35
C THR A 185 0.44 -8.32 0.88
N THR A 186 0.25 -7.72 2.04
CA THR A 186 0.22 -8.41 3.34
C THR A 186 -0.99 -7.92 4.13
N GLY A 187 -1.75 -8.85 4.72
CA GLY A 187 -2.97 -8.52 5.45
C GLY A 187 -3.96 -7.71 4.60
N CYS A 188 -4.10 -8.02 3.31
CA CYS A 188 -4.80 -7.17 2.36
C CYS A 188 -6.31 -7.03 2.67
N ASN A 189 -6.79 -5.79 2.77
CA ASN A 189 -8.18 -5.49 3.13
C ASN A 189 -9.06 -5.04 1.96
N ILE A 190 -8.58 -5.16 0.71
CA ILE A 190 -9.38 -4.89 -0.52
C ILE A 190 -10.79 -5.51 -0.44
N PRO A 191 -10.98 -6.75 0.07
CA PRO A 191 -12.31 -7.35 0.19
C PRO A 191 -13.32 -6.50 0.96
N ILE A 192 -12.89 -5.74 1.98
CA ILE A 192 -13.76 -4.84 2.75
C ILE A 192 -14.33 -3.73 1.85
N PHE A 193 -13.51 -3.18 0.95
CA PHE A 193 -13.88 -2.08 0.07
C PHE A 193 -14.79 -2.52 -1.08
N VAL A 194 -14.64 -3.77 -1.54
CA VAL A 194 -15.40 -4.27 -2.70
C VAL A 194 -16.65 -5.06 -2.34
N ALA A 195 -16.84 -5.43 -1.07
CA ALA A 195 -17.96 -6.25 -0.61
C ALA A 195 -19.34 -5.66 -0.92
N ALA A 196 -19.46 -4.33 -1.02
CA ALA A 196 -20.71 -3.64 -1.36
C ALA A 196 -20.86 -3.35 -2.87
N HIS A 197 -19.95 -3.83 -3.71
CA HIS A 197 -20.01 -3.65 -5.16
C HIS A 197 -20.65 -4.84 -5.86
N LYS A 198 -21.28 -4.56 -7.02
CA LYS A 198 -21.69 -5.63 -7.94
C LYS A 198 -20.45 -6.38 -8.42
N GLU A 199 -20.53 -7.70 -8.53
CA GLU A 199 -19.42 -8.56 -8.94
C GLU A 199 -18.70 -8.06 -10.21
N MET A 200 -19.46 -7.62 -11.22
CA MET A 200 -18.93 -7.06 -12.48
C MET A 200 -18.05 -5.81 -12.32
N HIS A 201 -18.07 -5.17 -11.15
CA HIS A 201 -17.24 -4.01 -10.82
C HIS A 201 -16.03 -4.36 -9.94
N ILE A 202 -15.88 -5.62 -9.52
CA ILE A 202 -14.73 -6.10 -8.73
C ILE A 202 -13.61 -6.50 -9.70
N ILE A 203 -12.92 -5.48 -10.20
CA ILE A 203 -11.90 -5.62 -11.25
C ILE A 203 -10.53 -5.25 -10.65
N PRO A 204 -9.50 -6.11 -10.74
CA PRO A 204 -8.15 -5.74 -10.32
C PRO A 204 -7.51 -4.75 -11.33
N ILE A 205 -6.35 -4.23 -10.98
CA ILE A 205 -5.47 -3.59 -11.97
C ILE A 205 -5.11 -4.56 -13.11
N ALA A 206 -4.78 -4.03 -14.28
CA ALA A 206 -4.09 -4.79 -15.32
C ALA A 206 -2.63 -5.05 -14.90
N PRO A 207 -1.96 -6.10 -15.38
CA PRO A 207 -0.51 -6.28 -15.14
C PRO A 207 0.25 -5.06 -15.70
N PRO A 208 0.95 -4.26 -14.87
CA PRO A 208 1.62 -3.05 -15.35
C PRO A 208 2.76 -3.33 -16.32
N THR A 209 3.38 -4.50 -16.22
CA THR A 209 4.46 -4.96 -17.09
C THR A 209 4.30 -6.46 -17.41
N PRO A 210 4.90 -6.97 -18.51
CA PRO A 210 4.90 -8.41 -18.80
C PRO A 210 5.59 -9.28 -17.74
N LEU A 211 6.46 -8.69 -16.90
CA LEU A 211 7.17 -9.39 -15.83
C LEU A 211 6.47 -9.29 -14.47
N PHE A 212 5.33 -8.59 -14.42
CA PHE A 212 4.61 -8.32 -13.19
C PHE A 212 4.18 -9.59 -12.48
N LYS A 213 4.42 -9.63 -11.17
CA LYS A 213 3.93 -10.69 -10.28
C LYS A 213 3.29 -10.06 -9.04
N TRP A 214 2.08 -10.50 -8.72
CA TRP A 214 1.39 -10.12 -7.50
C TRP A 214 1.29 -11.32 -6.55
N ILE A 215 1.94 -11.23 -5.39
CA ILE A 215 1.80 -12.21 -4.30
C ILE A 215 1.04 -11.54 -3.15
N ASN A 216 -0.04 -12.17 -2.68
CA ASN A 216 -0.78 -11.74 -1.50
C ASN A 216 -0.58 -12.72 -0.35
N PHE A 217 0.00 -12.25 0.74
CA PHE A 217 0.13 -12.99 1.98
C PHE A 217 -1.01 -12.63 2.93
N TYR A 218 -1.69 -13.65 3.44
CA TYR A 218 -2.74 -13.50 4.45
C TYR A 218 -2.59 -14.58 5.53
N ASP A 219 -2.98 -14.26 6.74
CA ASP A 219 -3.11 -15.21 7.83
C ASP A 219 -4.59 -15.59 7.97
N PRO A 220 -4.96 -16.89 7.95
CA PRO A 220 -6.34 -17.33 8.17
C PRO A 220 -6.98 -16.82 9.48
N ASP A 221 -6.17 -16.47 10.49
CA ASP A 221 -6.62 -15.93 11.77
C ASP A 221 -6.66 -14.39 11.81
N ASP A 222 -6.26 -13.71 10.73
CA ASP A 222 -6.32 -12.24 10.59
C ASP A 222 -7.68 -11.79 10.03
N ALA A 223 -8.51 -11.19 10.89
CA ALA A 223 -9.84 -10.71 10.51
C ALA A 223 -9.86 -9.55 9.49
N LEU A 224 -8.72 -8.91 9.26
CA LEU A 224 -8.59 -7.77 8.35
C LEU A 224 -7.82 -8.11 7.08
N GLY A 225 -7.11 -9.24 7.07
CA GLY A 225 -6.35 -9.74 5.94
C GLY A 225 -7.07 -10.88 5.23
N TRP A 226 -7.27 -10.73 3.92
CA TRP A 226 -8.10 -11.64 3.17
C TRP A 226 -7.41 -12.13 1.87
N PRO A 227 -7.76 -13.32 1.37
CA PRO A 227 -7.36 -13.76 0.03
C PRO A 227 -8.04 -12.88 -1.05
N LEU A 228 -7.36 -12.69 -2.18
CA LEU A 228 -7.86 -11.89 -3.30
C LEU A 228 -8.35 -12.71 -4.49
N GLN A 229 -7.76 -13.89 -4.75
CA GLN A 229 -8.15 -14.78 -5.85
C GLN A 229 -9.65 -15.13 -5.87
N PRO A 230 -10.36 -15.26 -4.73
CA PRO A 230 -11.79 -15.55 -4.74
C PRO A 230 -12.67 -14.39 -5.23
N LEU A 231 -12.15 -13.16 -5.27
CA LEU A 231 -12.97 -11.96 -5.51
C LEU A 231 -13.55 -11.87 -6.92
N SER A 232 -12.79 -12.27 -7.94
CA SER A 232 -13.25 -12.29 -9.33
C SER A 232 -12.30 -13.11 -10.22
N PRO A 233 -12.71 -13.50 -11.45
CA PRO A 233 -11.82 -14.15 -12.40
C PRO A 233 -10.54 -13.34 -12.70
N GLY A 234 -10.63 -12.01 -12.67
CA GLY A 234 -9.48 -11.12 -12.85
C GLY A 234 -8.46 -11.29 -11.73
N TYR A 235 -8.90 -11.23 -10.46
CA TYR A 235 -8.00 -11.43 -9.34
C TYR A 235 -7.40 -12.84 -9.34
N ARG A 236 -8.19 -13.87 -9.66
CA ARG A 236 -7.72 -15.26 -9.78
C ARG A 236 -6.60 -15.42 -10.81
N ALA A 237 -6.67 -14.69 -11.92
CA ALA A 237 -5.65 -14.76 -12.97
C ALA A 237 -4.38 -13.97 -12.63
N LEU A 238 -4.48 -12.93 -11.78
CA LEU A 238 -3.40 -11.98 -11.53
C LEU A 238 -2.64 -12.21 -10.23
N VAL A 239 -3.34 -12.68 -9.18
CA VAL A 239 -2.81 -12.76 -7.81
C VAL A 239 -2.47 -14.19 -7.46
N GLU A 240 -1.34 -14.38 -6.79
CA GLU A 240 -0.98 -15.61 -6.09
C GLU A 240 -1.23 -15.41 -4.58
N ASP A 241 -2.33 -15.96 -4.06
CA ASP A 241 -2.62 -15.95 -2.63
C ASP A 241 -1.77 -17.00 -1.90
N ARG A 242 -1.16 -16.63 -0.78
CA ARG A 242 -0.35 -17.50 0.09
C ARG A 242 -0.78 -17.32 1.54
N ALA A 243 -1.35 -18.38 2.12
CA ALA A 243 -1.61 -18.41 3.54
C ALA A 243 -0.29 -18.55 4.32
N ILE A 244 -0.12 -17.76 5.37
CA ILE A 244 0.98 -17.89 6.34
C ILE A 244 0.42 -17.90 7.75
N ASN A 245 1.24 -18.26 8.73
CA ASN A 245 0.94 -18.05 10.14
C ASN A 245 1.90 -16.96 10.62
N ALA A 246 1.43 -15.72 10.67
CA ALA A 246 2.23 -14.58 11.09
C ALA A 246 2.52 -14.58 12.60
N ASN A 247 1.95 -15.53 13.35
CA ASN A 247 1.73 -15.50 14.81
C ASN A 247 2.56 -16.55 15.60
N ASP A 248 3.77 -16.89 15.16
CA ASP A 248 4.56 -18.04 15.67
C ASP A 248 5.24 -17.82 17.04
N GLY A 249 4.52 -17.19 17.98
CA GLY A 249 4.94 -16.95 19.38
C GLY A 249 4.07 -17.68 20.40
N VAL A 250 4.69 -18.45 21.30
CA VAL A 250 4.08 -19.32 22.34
C VAL A 250 3.21 -18.58 23.37
N LEU A 251 3.16 -17.24 23.35
CA LEU A 251 2.31 -16.42 24.22
C LEU A 251 0.88 -16.16 23.69
N SER A 252 0.52 -16.64 22.50
CA SER A 252 -0.70 -16.20 21.79
C SER A 252 -1.99 -16.99 22.08
N MET A 253 -1.99 -18.01 22.95
CA MET A 253 -3.12 -18.94 23.04
C MET A 253 -4.38 -18.37 23.73
N VAL A 254 -4.32 -17.21 24.41
CA VAL A 254 -5.43 -16.65 25.20
C VAL A 254 -6.16 -15.45 24.55
N LEU A 255 -5.69 -14.95 23.39
CA LEU A 255 -6.23 -13.71 22.76
C LEU A 255 -6.72 -13.88 21.30
N ARG A 256 -7.07 -15.12 20.90
CA ARG A 256 -7.21 -15.56 19.49
C ARG A 256 -8.47 -15.15 18.73
N SER A 257 -9.05 -13.98 18.98
CA SER A 257 -10.12 -13.48 18.11
C SER A 257 -10.10 -11.96 18.17
N TRP A 258 -9.65 -11.29 17.10
CA TRP A 258 -9.40 -9.83 16.98
C TRP A 258 -8.05 -9.36 17.51
N ASN A 259 -6.91 -9.83 16.97
CA ASN A 259 -5.62 -9.29 17.37
C ASN A 259 -5.07 -8.26 16.35
N PRO A 260 -5.09 -6.95 16.66
CA PRO A 260 -4.35 -5.91 15.91
C PRO A 260 -2.85 -6.23 15.75
N LEU A 261 -2.25 -7.05 16.61
CA LEU A 261 -0.82 -7.38 16.54
C LEU A 261 -0.50 -8.33 15.38
N ALA A 262 -1.26 -9.41 15.19
CA ALA A 262 -1.06 -10.34 14.07
C ALA A 262 -1.14 -9.62 12.71
N HIS A 263 -2.07 -8.66 12.61
CA HIS A 263 -2.22 -7.82 11.43
C HIS A 263 -1.01 -6.93 11.14
N ASN A 264 -0.16 -6.65 12.13
CA ASN A 264 1.04 -5.83 12.00
C ASN A 264 2.34 -6.66 11.91
N GLU A 265 2.28 -7.98 12.08
CA GLU A 265 3.47 -8.84 12.21
C GLU A 265 3.98 -9.42 10.88
N TYR A 266 3.21 -9.30 9.79
CA TYR A 266 3.58 -9.83 8.47
C TYR A 266 4.98 -9.45 7.99
N TRP A 267 5.46 -8.24 8.27
CA TRP A 267 6.75 -7.75 7.77
C TRP A 267 7.95 -8.30 8.56
N GLY A 268 7.71 -8.95 9.70
CA GLY A 268 8.70 -9.76 10.40
C GLY A 268 8.74 -11.21 9.92
N ASP A 269 7.70 -11.68 9.21
CA ASP A 269 7.60 -13.06 8.76
C ASP A 269 8.70 -13.41 7.73
N ARG A 270 9.31 -14.59 7.93
CA ARG A 270 10.42 -15.03 7.10
C ARG A 270 10.00 -15.26 5.65
N THR A 271 8.81 -15.83 5.43
CA THR A 271 8.28 -16.15 4.09
C THR A 271 8.06 -14.86 3.29
N VAL A 272 7.49 -13.83 3.93
CA VAL A 272 7.30 -12.50 3.32
C VAL A 272 8.65 -11.90 2.95
N LEU A 273 9.59 -11.83 3.89
CA LEU A 273 10.91 -11.24 3.69
C LEU A 273 11.72 -11.98 2.61
N ASP A 274 11.65 -13.31 2.57
CA ASP A 274 12.34 -14.14 1.59
C ASP A 274 11.73 -13.96 0.19
N ALA A 275 10.41 -13.83 0.08
CA ALA A 275 9.73 -13.56 -1.19
C ALA A 275 10.10 -12.18 -1.76
N VAL A 276 10.10 -11.13 -0.92
CA VAL A 276 10.51 -9.78 -1.32
C VAL A 276 11.98 -9.78 -1.75
N ALA A 277 12.88 -10.38 -0.96
CA ALA A 277 14.29 -10.47 -1.30
C ALA A 277 14.51 -11.25 -2.62
N ALA A 278 13.78 -12.35 -2.84
CA ALA A 278 13.87 -13.12 -4.08
C ALA A 278 13.42 -12.31 -5.31
N MET A 279 12.32 -11.55 -5.20
CA MET A 279 11.88 -10.64 -6.27
C MET A 279 12.94 -9.60 -6.60
N LEU A 280 13.52 -8.96 -5.59
CA LEU A 280 14.56 -7.95 -5.75
C LEU A 280 15.83 -8.53 -6.39
N ARG A 281 16.33 -9.68 -5.91
CA ARG A 281 17.52 -10.33 -6.51
C ARG A 281 17.32 -10.65 -7.98
N ARG A 282 16.15 -11.16 -8.34
CA ARG A 282 15.80 -11.51 -9.74
C ARG A 282 15.81 -10.28 -10.66
N LEU A 283 15.41 -9.11 -10.14
CA LEU A 283 15.32 -7.87 -10.92
C LEU A 283 16.60 -7.04 -10.90
N ALA A 284 17.50 -7.33 -9.96
CA ALA A 284 18.81 -6.69 -9.84
C ALA A 284 19.87 -7.35 -10.74
N ALA A 285 19.70 -8.63 -11.05
CA ALA A 285 20.54 -9.40 -11.98
C ALA A 285 20.40 -8.92 -13.44
#